data_AF-A0A9P0KZM3-F1
#
_entry.id   AF-A0A9P0KZM3-F1
#
_cell.length_a   1.000
_cell.length_b   1.000
_cell.length_c   1.000
_cell.angle_alpha   90.00
_cell.angle_beta   90.00
_cell.angle_gamma   90.00
#
_symmetry.space_group_name_H-M   'P 1'
#
loop_
_entity.id
_entity.type
_entity.pdbx_description
1 polymer ?
#
loop_
_entity_poly.entity_id
_entity_poly.type
_entity_poly.pdbx_seq_one_letter_code
_entity_poly.pdbx_strand_id
1 'polypeptide(L)'
;MAEDCTVVRFARDPSQVRIETLKRQGESPDKFSDAAKFGPFYAFCIALSIGTYILDLVLAIILLYFYTVHGYGLYFALTLSFMVIPALFMSTISLRWYIIDHDDASLGHTSTIQWSVRMIFLLLQLAPLLRYIDTLIYGIRSKIAAATDNETKHAILYRRMLDEDTNSALLRLFHTFLHSAPQAVIQLVFLLWQIGHPDNQELNIKIAVLQAWTVLSALMSIAWSLTSYHRSVRYSRDDKDKIKWTGLLVNFCWQLMSALSRVLALSLLASVFPVWVCCVCALHWGVWWAWLALGQHQTAACGSRCDEIMLSAALGLAYVVAFVSPRDGPTRYVYLAYYLVCFMENTAALVVW
;
A
#
# COMPACT_ATOMS: atom_id res chain seq x y z
N MET A 1 33.83 -7.93 7.33
CA MET A 1 33.30 -7.59 6.00
C MET A 1 31.85 -7.19 6.19
N ALA A 2 31.58 -5.88 6.27
CA ALA A 2 30.21 -5.39 6.25
C ALA A 2 29.79 -5.39 4.78
N GLU A 3 28.84 -6.26 4.41
CA GLU A 3 28.19 -6.19 3.11
C GLU A 3 27.43 -4.85 3.02
N ASP A 4 27.78 -4.04 2.03
CA ASP A 4 27.07 -2.80 1.68
C ASP A 4 25.62 -3.15 1.31
N CYS A 5 24.74 -3.00 2.29
CA CYS A 5 23.31 -3.18 2.14
C CYS A 5 22.76 -1.96 1.38
N THR A 6 22.57 -2.10 0.06
CA THR A 6 22.02 -1.02 -0.79
C THR A 6 20.61 -0.68 -0.35
N VAL A 7 20.45 0.39 0.44
CA VAL A 7 19.12 0.86 0.86
C VAL A 7 18.32 1.30 -0.37
N VAL A 8 17.04 0.90 -0.44
CA VAL A 8 16.12 1.34 -1.49
C VAL A 8 15.96 2.86 -1.39
N ARG A 9 16.66 3.59 -2.28
CA ARG A 9 16.58 5.05 -2.35
C ARG A 9 15.35 5.44 -3.16
N PHE A 10 14.24 5.68 -2.48
CA PHE A 10 13.07 6.28 -3.10
C PHE A 10 13.32 7.77 -3.36
N ALA A 11 13.29 8.14 -4.65
CA ALA A 11 12.76 9.39 -5.19
C ALA A 11 13.67 10.54 -5.69
N ARG A 12 15.02 10.49 -5.75
CA ARG A 12 15.71 11.56 -6.53
C ARG A 12 17.12 11.29 -7.04
N ASP A 13 18.06 10.95 -6.16
CA ASP A 13 19.47 10.92 -6.53
C ASP A 13 19.83 9.93 -7.65
N PRO A 14 19.30 8.70 -7.69
CA PRO A 14 19.70 7.76 -8.73
C PRO A 14 19.15 8.11 -10.11
N SER A 15 17.98 8.76 -10.19
CA SER A 15 17.30 9.01 -11.48
C SER A 15 17.88 10.23 -12.17
N GLN A 16 18.09 11.35 -11.47
CA GLN A 16 18.74 12.54 -12.06
C GLN A 16 20.20 12.29 -12.40
N VAL A 17 20.98 11.67 -11.49
CA VAL A 17 22.38 11.31 -11.76
C VAL A 17 22.50 10.36 -12.94
N ARG A 18 21.56 9.41 -13.09
CA ARG A 18 21.57 8.47 -14.24
C ARG A 18 21.11 9.13 -15.54
N ILE A 19 20.13 10.03 -15.52
CA ILE A 19 19.73 10.81 -16.70
C ILE A 19 20.90 11.70 -17.15
N GLU A 20 21.62 12.32 -16.21
CA GLU A 20 22.85 13.05 -16.50
C GLU A 20 23.97 12.14 -17.01
N THR A 21 24.12 10.93 -16.46
CA THR A 21 25.11 9.94 -16.90
C THR A 21 24.80 9.42 -18.30
N LEU A 22 23.54 9.10 -18.61
CA LEU A 22 23.05 8.72 -19.94
C LEU A 22 23.27 9.85 -20.95
N LYS A 23 22.99 11.10 -20.55
CA LYS A 23 23.26 12.29 -21.35
C LYS A 23 24.76 12.51 -21.59
N ARG A 24 25.61 12.05 -20.68
CA ARG A 24 27.07 12.25 -20.71
C ARG A 24 27.83 11.11 -21.40
N GLN A 25 27.29 9.89 -21.43
CA GLN A 25 27.97 8.71 -21.97
C GLN A 25 27.63 8.39 -23.44
N GLY A 26 26.61 9.00 -24.03
CA GLY A 26 26.26 8.70 -25.44
C GLY A 26 25.95 7.23 -25.69
N GLU A 27 25.62 6.46 -24.65
CA GLU A 27 25.14 5.08 -24.79
C GLU A 27 23.82 5.10 -25.58
N SER A 28 23.70 4.23 -26.58
CA SER A 28 22.54 4.22 -27.46
C SER A 28 21.26 4.03 -26.63
N PRO A 29 20.25 4.89 -26.81
CA PRO A 29 18.95 4.79 -26.12
C PRO A 29 18.19 3.50 -26.49
N ASP A 30 18.63 2.76 -27.51
CA ASP A 30 17.95 1.57 -28.05
C ASP A 30 17.83 0.43 -27.01
N LYS A 31 18.81 0.27 -26.11
CA LYS A 31 18.75 -0.75 -25.05
C LYS A 31 17.68 -0.46 -23.99
N PHE A 32 17.34 0.80 -23.76
CA PHE A 32 16.29 1.20 -22.82
C PHE A 32 14.92 1.24 -23.51
N SER A 33 14.88 1.70 -24.77
CA SER A 33 13.69 1.88 -25.61
C SER A 33 12.92 0.58 -25.90
N ASP A 34 13.61 -0.53 -26.19
CA ASP A 34 12.93 -1.78 -26.56
C ASP A 34 12.25 -2.50 -25.38
N ALA A 35 12.71 -2.27 -24.15
CA ALA A 35 12.17 -2.92 -22.96
C ALA A 35 11.07 -2.09 -22.25
N ALA A 36 11.01 -0.78 -22.46
CA ALA A 36 10.30 0.18 -21.60
C ALA A 36 9.03 0.77 -22.24
N LYS A 37 8.01 -0.06 -22.52
CA LYS A 37 6.74 0.42 -23.10
C LYS A 37 5.59 0.37 -22.08
N PHE A 38 4.84 1.46 -21.96
CA PHE A 38 3.55 1.48 -21.24
C PHE A 38 2.54 0.61 -22.00
N GLY A 39 2.37 -0.63 -21.52
CA GLY A 39 1.48 -1.61 -22.14
C GLY A 39 0.06 -1.58 -21.60
N PRO A 40 -0.92 -2.15 -22.33
CA PRO A 40 -2.30 -2.28 -21.87
C PRO A 40 -2.40 -3.08 -20.56
N PHE A 41 -1.50 -4.05 -20.37
CA PHE A 41 -1.35 -4.80 -19.14
C PHE A 41 -1.09 -3.91 -17.91
N TYR A 42 -0.20 -2.93 -18.06
CA TYR A 42 0.16 -2.03 -16.97
C TYR A 42 -0.99 -1.09 -16.63
N ALA A 43 -1.68 -0.56 -17.66
CA ALA A 43 -2.89 0.25 -17.49
C ALA A 43 -4.00 -0.53 -16.78
N PHE A 44 -4.21 -1.81 -17.12
CA PHE A 44 -5.18 -2.68 -16.43
C PHE A 44 -4.85 -2.82 -14.94
N CYS A 45 -3.58 -3.01 -14.58
CA CYS A 45 -3.18 -3.11 -13.17
C CYS A 45 -3.42 -1.80 -12.39
N ILE A 46 -3.18 -0.64 -13.02
CA ILE A 46 -3.50 0.65 -12.39
C ILE A 46 -5.02 0.79 -12.22
N ALA A 47 -5.80 0.46 -13.26
CA ALA A 47 -7.26 0.51 -13.20
C ALA A 47 -7.82 -0.40 -12.09
N LEU A 48 -7.29 -1.60 -11.91
CA LEU A 48 -7.65 -2.50 -10.82
C LEU A 48 -7.29 -1.92 -9.44
N SER A 49 -6.16 -1.22 -9.33
CA SER A 49 -5.75 -0.53 -8.10
C SER A 49 -6.69 0.63 -7.74
N ILE A 50 -7.13 1.40 -8.74
CA ILE A 50 -8.15 2.45 -8.58
C ILE A 50 -9.49 1.83 -8.17
N GLY A 51 -9.94 0.79 -8.87
CA GLY A 51 -11.23 0.14 -8.63
C GLY A 51 -11.33 -0.43 -7.21
N THR A 52 -10.30 -1.14 -6.76
CA THR A 52 -10.25 -1.65 -5.37
C THR A 52 -10.24 -0.52 -4.34
N TYR A 53 -9.62 0.64 -4.65
CA TYR A 53 -9.61 1.78 -3.71
C TYR A 53 -10.98 2.41 -3.57
N ILE A 54 -11.66 2.64 -4.69
CA ILE A 54 -13.02 3.17 -4.69
C ILE A 54 -13.95 2.21 -3.96
N LEU A 55 -13.80 0.90 -4.19
CA LEU A 55 -14.60 -0.12 -3.51
C LEU A 55 -14.42 -0.08 -1.98
N ASP A 56 -13.18 0.01 -1.50
CA ASP A 56 -12.92 0.13 -0.05
C ASP A 56 -13.60 1.38 0.54
N LEU A 57 -13.51 2.53 -0.15
CA LEU A 57 -14.11 3.78 0.32
C LEU A 57 -15.63 3.72 0.34
N VAL A 58 -16.25 3.21 -0.73
CA VAL A 58 -17.71 3.07 -0.82
C VAL A 58 -18.22 2.13 0.27
N LEU A 59 -17.56 1.00 0.48
CA LEU A 59 -17.94 0.03 1.51
C LEU A 59 -17.78 0.61 2.92
N ALA A 60 -16.72 1.39 3.19
CA ALA A 60 -16.55 2.08 4.47
C ALA A 60 -17.68 3.10 4.73
N ILE A 61 -18.09 3.87 3.72
CA ILE A 61 -19.20 4.82 3.84
C ILE A 61 -20.53 4.09 4.10
N ILE A 62 -20.78 2.98 3.39
CA ILE A 62 -21.98 2.15 3.62
C ILE A 62 -22.00 1.61 5.05
N LEU A 63 -20.86 1.15 5.57
CA LEU A 63 -20.75 0.65 6.95
C LEU A 63 -20.98 1.77 7.98
N LEU A 64 -20.42 2.97 7.75
CA LEU A 64 -20.67 4.12 8.62
C LEU A 64 -22.17 4.47 8.65
N TYR A 65 -22.81 4.56 7.49
CA TYR A 65 -24.26 4.78 7.41
C TYR A 65 -25.03 3.68 8.16
N PHE A 66 -24.68 2.42 7.93
CA PHE A 66 -25.29 1.28 8.61
C PHE A 66 -25.19 1.39 10.14
N TYR A 67 -24.02 1.73 10.68
CA TYR A 67 -23.83 1.87 12.12
C TYR A 67 -24.57 3.06 12.72
N THR A 68 -24.74 4.17 11.97
CA THR A 68 -25.56 5.30 12.45
C THR A 68 -27.03 4.92 12.57
N VAL A 69 -27.57 4.20 11.59
CA VAL A 69 -29.00 3.81 11.56
C VAL A 69 -29.32 2.78 12.64
N HIS A 70 -28.41 1.83 12.91
CA HIS A 70 -28.64 0.75 13.88
C HIS A 70 -28.11 1.05 15.29
N GLY A 71 -27.54 2.23 15.53
CA GLY A 71 -27.10 2.65 16.86
C GLY A 71 -25.81 2.00 17.37
N TYR A 72 -24.99 1.40 16.49
CA TYR A 72 -23.72 0.76 16.86
C TYR A 72 -22.58 1.79 17.01
N GLY A 73 -22.68 2.66 18.02
CA GLY A 73 -21.77 3.81 18.20
C GLY A 73 -20.28 3.46 18.30
N LEU A 74 -19.94 2.35 18.97
CA LEU A 74 -18.54 1.92 19.09
C LEU A 74 -17.94 1.51 17.73
N TYR A 75 -18.66 0.69 16.96
CA TYR A 75 -18.22 0.25 15.63
C TYR A 75 -18.16 1.40 14.63
N PHE A 76 -19.08 2.37 14.75
CA PHE A 76 -19.03 3.63 14.03
C PHE A 76 -17.74 4.40 14.34
N ALA A 77 -17.45 4.64 15.63
CA ALA A 77 -16.26 5.37 16.06
C ALA A 77 -14.96 4.69 15.62
N LEU A 78 -14.88 3.36 15.74
CA LEU A 78 -13.71 2.58 15.28
C LEU A 78 -13.55 2.68 13.76
N THR A 79 -14.60 2.44 12.99
CA THR A 79 -14.56 2.53 11.52
C THR A 79 -14.15 3.93 11.07
N LEU A 80 -14.73 4.97 11.67
CA LEU A 80 -14.42 6.36 11.34
C LEU A 80 -12.96 6.69 11.66
N SER A 81 -12.44 6.20 12.79
CA SER A 81 -11.05 6.40 13.19
C SER A 81 -10.07 5.73 12.20
N PHE A 82 -10.34 4.46 11.84
CA PHE A 82 -9.55 3.73 10.86
C PHE A 82 -9.69 4.28 9.44
N MET A 83 -10.74 5.04 9.13
CA MET A 83 -10.88 5.73 7.85
C MET A 83 -10.10 7.06 7.84
N VAL A 84 -10.27 7.91 8.86
CA VAL A 84 -9.76 9.28 8.89
C VAL A 84 -8.27 9.36 9.22
N ILE A 85 -7.79 8.62 10.23
CA ILE A 85 -6.38 8.71 10.66
C ILE A 85 -5.42 8.32 9.52
N PRO A 86 -5.62 7.20 8.81
CA PRO A 86 -4.72 6.81 7.72
C PRO A 86 -4.82 7.74 6.52
N ALA A 87 -6.03 8.24 6.25
CA ALA A 87 -6.26 9.24 5.22
C ALA A 87 -5.45 10.52 5.44
N LEU A 88 -5.44 11.06 6.67
CA LEU A 88 -4.61 12.21 7.03
C LEU A 88 -3.13 11.91 6.85
N PHE A 89 -2.66 10.77 7.37
CA PHE A 89 -1.28 10.33 7.23
C PHE A 89 -0.81 10.26 5.76
N MET A 90 -1.63 9.63 4.91
CA MET A 90 -1.33 9.53 3.48
C MET A 90 -1.37 10.89 2.77
N SER A 91 -2.33 11.75 3.10
CA SER A 91 -2.40 13.11 2.53
C SER A 91 -1.18 13.93 2.90
N THR A 92 -0.66 13.82 4.13
CA THR A 92 0.58 14.50 4.57
C THR A 92 1.80 14.01 3.78
N ILE A 93 1.98 12.70 3.64
CA ILE A 93 3.07 12.13 2.83
C ILE A 93 2.92 12.56 1.37
N SER A 94 1.69 12.55 0.85
CA SER A 94 1.41 12.91 -0.53
C SER A 94 1.74 14.35 -0.84
N LEU A 95 1.33 15.27 0.03
CA LEU A 95 1.64 16.69 -0.05
C LEU A 95 3.14 16.93 -0.09
N ARG A 96 3.89 16.26 0.79
CA ARG A 96 5.35 16.41 0.88
C ARG A 96 6.03 16.02 -0.43
N TRP A 97 5.66 14.88 -1.01
CA TRP A 97 6.19 14.46 -2.32
C TRP A 97 5.78 15.45 -3.43
N TYR A 98 4.55 15.98 -3.44
CA TYR A 98 4.16 17.02 -4.41
C TYR A 98 4.95 18.32 -4.29
N ILE A 99 5.32 18.74 -3.06
CA ILE A 99 6.19 19.89 -2.84
C ILE A 99 7.59 19.62 -3.41
N ILE A 100 8.17 18.46 -3.10
CA ILE A 100 9.49 18.05 -3.61
C ILE A 100 9.51 18.01 -5.15
N ASP A 101 8.43 17.55 -5.76
CA ASP A 101 8.27 17.47 -7.21
C ASP A 101 8.09 18.83 -7.87
N HIS A 102 7.51 19.80 -7.16
CA HIS A 102 7.34 21.16 -7.66
C HIS A 102 8.67 21.92 -7.73
N ASP A 103 9.60 21.59 -6.83
CA ASP A 103 10.95 22.18 -6.80
C ASP A 103 11.91 21.54 -7.83
N ASP A 104 11.43 20.64 -8.70
CA ASP A 104 12.24 20.01 -9.74
C ASP A 104 12.17 20.77 -11.08
N ALA A 105 13.28 21.43 -11.42
CA ALA A 105 13.41 22.23 -12.64
C ALA A 105 13.24 21.43 -13.95
N SER A 106 13.36 20.09 -13.92
CA SER A 106 13.24 19.23 -15.10
C SER A 106 11.79 19.05 -15.60
N LEU A 107 10.80 19.35 -14.75
CA LEU A 107 9.38 19.04 -15.00
C LEU A 107 8.57 20.24 -15.53
N GLY A 108 9.18 21.43 -15.54
CA GLY A 108 8.51 22.70 -15.86
C GLY A 108 7.55 23.15 -14.76
N HIS A 109 7.16 24.42 -14.79
CA HIS A 109 6.27 24.97 -13.77
C HIS A 109 4.87 24.36 -13.87
N THR A 110 4.41 23.73 -12.77
CA THR A 110 3.01 23.33 -12.64
C THR A 110 2.13 24.57 -12.49
N SER A 111 1.01 24.60 -13.21
CA SER A 111 0.06 25.73 -13.15
C SER A 111 -0.60 25.83 -11.76
N THR A 112 -0.93 27.04 -11.33
CA THR A 112 -1.70 27.31 -10.09
C THR A 112 -3.01 26.51 -10.03
N ILE A 113 -3.66 26.29 -11.18
CA ILE A 113 -4.90 25.50 -11.26
C ILE A 113 -4.64 24.04 -10.90
N GLN A 114 -3.53 23.46 -11.37
CA GLN A 114 -3.16 22.09 -11.03
C GLN A 114 -2.88 21.94 -9.54
N TRP A 115 -2.21 22.92 -8.93
CA TRP A 115 -2.01 22.97 -7.48
C TRP A 115 -3.33 23.06 -6.71
N SER A 116 -4.28 23.88 -7.15
CA SER A 116 -5.60 23.95 -6.54
C SER A 116 -6.33 22.61 -6.60
N VAL A 117 -6.30 21.92 -7.75
CA VAL A 117 -6.90 20.58 -7.89
C VAL A 117 -6.22 19.58 -6.95
N ARG A 118 -4.88 19.59 -6.86
CA ARG A 118 -4.14 18.72 -5.93
C ARG A 118 -4.58 18.96 -4.49
N MET A 119 -4.68 20.21 -4.06
CA MET A 119 -5.13 20.56 -2.72
C MET A 119 -6.56 20.09 -2.44
N ILE A 120 -7.48 20.24 -3.39
CA ILE A 120 -8.87 19.74 -3.25
C ILE A 120 -8.88 18.22 -3.02
N PHE A 121 -8.15 17.45 -3.83
CA PHE A 121 -8.08 16.00 -3.69
C PHE A 121 -7.43 15.56 -2.37
N LEU A 122 -6.41 16.28 -1.91
CA LEU A 122 -5.76 16.02 -0.61
C LEU A 122 -6.68 16.35 0.57
N LEU A 123 -7.46 17.42 0.48
CA LEU A 123 -8.48 17.80 1.46
C LEU A 123 -9.62 16.79 1.51
N LEU A 124 -10.04 16.27 0.35
CA LEU A 124 -11.00 15.16 0.24
C LEU A 124 -10.39 13.81 0.65
N GLN A 125 -9.13 13.77 1.08
CA GLN A 125 -8.44 12.56 1.50
C GLN A 125 -8.33 11.48 0.39
N LEU A 126 -8.37 11.90 -0.88
CA LEU A 126 -8.27 11.06 -2.07
C LEU A 126 -6.85 11.03 -2.66
N ALA A 127 -5.84 11.20 -1.81
CA ALA A 127 -4.45 11.29 -2.24
C ALA A 127 -3.97 10.11 -3.13
N PRO A 128 -4.29 8.84 -2.84
CA PRO A 128 -3.88 7.73 -3.71
C PRO A 128 -4.52 7.79 -5.11
N LEU A 129 -5.78 8.21 -5.23
CA LEU A 129 -6.48 8.30 -6.52
C LEU A 129 -5.81 9.31 -7.44
N LEU A 130 -5.50 10.48 -6.90
CA LEU A 130 -4.84 11.54 -7.66
C LEU A 130 -3.50 11.07 -8.23
N ARG A 131 -2.70 10.34 -7.44
CA ARG A 131 -1.43 9.80 -7.92
C ARG A 131 -1.56 8.71 -8.97
N TYR A 132 -2.57 7.85 -8.86
CA TYR A 132 -2.85 6.88 -9.93
C TYR A 132 -3.25 7.58 -11.23
N ILE A 133 -4.00 8.68 -11.14
CA ILE A 133 -4.33 9.52 -12.30
C ILE A 133 -3.05 10.16 -12.88
N ASP A 134 -2.18 10.73 -12.05
CA ASP A 134 -0.89 11.29 -12.48
C ASP A 134 -0.02 10.22 -13.17
N THR A 135 0.05 9.00 -12.60
CA THR A 135 0.75 7.85 -13.20
C THR A 135 0.22 7.53 -14.59
N LEU A 136 -1.10 7.48 -14.78
CA LEU A 136 -1.71 7.25 -16.09
C LEU A 136 -1.41 8.38 -17.07
N ILE A 137 -1.46 9.64 -16.62
CA ILE A 137 -1.14 10.81 -17.46
C ILE A 137 0.31 10.74 -17.93
N TYR A 138 1.27 10.45 -17.04
CA TYR A 138 2.67 10.29 -17.40
C TYR A 138 2.88 9.09 -18.34
N GLY A 139 2.19 7.98 -18.12
CA GLY A 139 2.23 6.82 -19.02
C GLY A 139 1.72 7.12 -20.43
N ILE A 140 0.61 7.86 -20.56
CA ILE A 140 0.06 8.28 -21.86
C ILE A 140 1.01 9.27 -22.54
N ARG A 141 1.51 10.28 -21.81
CA ARG A 141 2.47 11.25 -22.33
C ARG A 141 3.76 10.59 -22.80
N SER A 142 4.23 9.56 -22.08
CA SER A 142 5.38 8.75 -22.48
C SER A 142 5.12 8.08 -23.84
N LYS A 143 3.95 7.47 -24.06
CA LYS A 143 3.60 6.87 -25.36
C LYS A 143 3.55 7.89 -26.50
N ILE A 144 3.03 9.09 -26.24
CA ILE A 144 2.98 10.16 -27.25
C ILE A 144 4.40 10.65 -27.58
N ALA A 145 5.28 10.76 -26.57
CA ALA A 145 6.68 11.13 -26.77
C ALA A 145 7.45 10.08 -27.60
N ALA A 146 7.18 8.79 -27.37
CA ALA A 146 7.73 7.71 -28.19
C ALA A 146 7.23 7.78 -29.66
N ALA A 147 5.98 8.19 -29.88
CA ALA A 147 5.43 8.35 -31.23
C ALA A 147 5.96 9.59 -31.97
N THR A 148 6.59 10.53 -31.25
CA THR A 148 7.12 11.79 -31.80
C THR A 148 8.64 11.81 -31.91
N ASP A 149 9.28 10.63 -31.83
CA ASP A 149 10.74 10.42 -31.97
C ASP A 149 11.60 11.23 -30.98
N ASN A 150 11.03 11.57 -29.82
CA ASN A 150 11.74 12.30 -28.77
C ASN A 150 12.17 11.36 -27.64
N GLU A 151 13.24 10.60 -27.90
CA GLU A 151 13.78 9.57 -27.00
C GLU A 151 14.10 10.09 -25.59
N THR A 152 14.71 11.28 -25.49
CA THR A 152 15.05 11.87 -24.19
C THR A 152 13.81 12.16 -23.34
N LYS A 153 12.77 12.73 -23.96
CA LYS A 153 11.50 13.03 -23.30
C LYS A 153 10.73 11.77 -22.97
N HIS A 154 10.79 10.75 -23.83
CA HIS A 154 10.22 9.43 -23.58
C HIS A 154 10.83 8.78 -22.32
N ALA A 155 12.16 8.72 -22.23
CA ALA A 155 12.85 8.12 -21.09
C ALA A 155 12.54 8.81 -19.76
N ILE A 156 12.52 10.16 -19.75
CA ILE A 156 12.19 10.96 -18.56
C ILE A 156 10.74 10.69 -18.11
N LEU A 157 9.77 10.74 -19.03
CA LEU A 157 8.36 10.52 -18.72
C LEU A 157 8.06 9.10 -18.27
N TYR A 158 8.69 8.09 -18.91
CA TYR A 158 8.54 6.70 -18.52
C TYR A 158 9.10 6.45 -17.12
N ARG A 159 10.29 7.00 -16.81
CA ARG A 159 10.88 6.84 -15.48
C ARG A 159 10.02 7.49 -14.41
N ARG A 160 9.53 8.69 -14.70
CA ARG A 160 8.62 9.42 -13.81
C ARG A 160 7.31 8.66 -13.55
N MET A 161 6.76 8.02 -14.57
CA MET A 161 5.61 7.14 -14.42
C MET A 161 5.90 5.97 -13.46
N LEU A 162 7.08 5.35 -13.51
CA LEU A 162 7.46 4.28 -12.60
C LEU A 162 7.63 4.76 -11.15
N ASP A 163 8.22 5.94 -10.97
CA ASP A 163 8.39 6.55 -9.65
C ASP A 163 7.01 6.90 -9.04
N GLU A 164 6.09 7.47 -9.83
CA GLU A 164 4.72 7.77 -9.39
C GLU A 164 3.90 6.51 -9.10
N ASP A 165 4.05 5.43 -9.89
CA ASP A 165 3.38 4.14 -9.60
C ASP A 165 3.88 3.53 -8.29
N THR A 166 5.18 3.63 -8.03
CA THR A 166 5.80 3.14 -6.79
C THR A 166 5.29 3.91 -5.57
N ASN A 167 5.24 5.24 -5.68
CA ASN A 167 4.68 6.12 -4.66
C ASN A 167 3.18 5.87 -4.44
N SER A 168 2.41 5.69 -5.50
CA SER A 168 0.97 5.35 -5.46
C SER A 168 0.73 4.02 -4.77
N ALA A 169 1.50 3.00 -5.13
CA ALA A 169 1.40 1.67 -4.54
C ALA A 169 1.76 1.68 -3.05
N LEU A 170 2.75 2.47 -2.63
CA LEU A 170 3.11 2.63 -1.23
C LEU A 170 2.01 3.33 -0.41
N LEU A 171 1.40 4.41 -0.92
CA LEU A 171 0.24 5.01 -0.25
C LEU A 171 -0.93 4.02 -0.17
N ARG A 172 -1.19 3.28 -1.25
CA ARG A 172 -2.23 2.25 -1.27
C ARG A 172 -1.98 1.17 -0.22
N LEU A 173 -0.73 0.77 -0.03
CA LEU A 173 -0.30 -0.16 1.00
C LEU A 173 -0.70 0.34 2.39
N PHE A 174 -0.39 1.61 2.71
CA PHE A 174 -0.78 2.21 3.98
C PHE A 174 -2.29 2.27 4.16
N HIS A 175 -3.04 2.68 3.14
CA HIS A 175 -4.51 2.63 3.20
C HIS A 175 -4.98 1.22 3.57
N THR A 176 -4.52 0.18 2.86
CA THR A 176 -5.01 -1.18 3.10
C THR A 176 -4.65 -1.72 4.48
N PHE A 177 -3.48 -1.41 5.03
CA PHE A 177 -3.07 -1.93 6.33
C PHE A 177 -3.58 -1.12 7.51
N LEU A 178 -3.66 0.20 7.39
CA LEU A 178 -4.12 1.05 8.49
C LEU A 178 -5.66 1.18 8.52
N HIS A 179 -6.34 0.97 7.39
CA HIS A 179 -7.80 1.02 7.28
C HIS A 179 -8.41 -0.35 6.97
N SER A 180 -8.16 -0.92 5.78
CA SER A 180 -8.89 -2.10 5.30
C SER A 180 -8.69 -3.35 6.19
N ALA A 181 -7.48 -3.56 6.73
CA ALA A 181 -7.17 -4.74 7.52
C ALA A 181 -7.80 -4.72 8.94
N PRO A 182 -7.66 -3.66 9.75
CA PRO A 182 -8.44 -3.52 10.99
C PRO A 182 -9.93 -3.61 10.74
N GLN A 183 -10.40 -3.02 9.64
CA GLN A 183 -11.81 -3.07 9.27
C GLN A 183 -12.27 -4.50 8.99
N ALA A 184 -11.52 -5.30 8.23
CA ALA A 184 -11.83 -6.70 7.99
C ALA A 184 -11.93 -7.50 9.31
N VAL A 185 -11.01 -7.25 10.25
CA VAL A 185 -11.03 -7.90 11.57
C VAL A 185 -12.31 -7.55 12.33
N ILE A 186 -12.66 -6.26 12.39
CA ILE A 186 -13.85 -5.76 13.08
C ILE A 186 -15.14 -6.32 12.46
N GLN A 187 -15.25 -6.32 11.13
CA GLN A 187 -16.45 -6.84 10.45
C GLN A 187 -16.65 -8.32 10.72
N LEU A 188 -15.56 -9.09 10.74
CA LEU A 188 -15.62 -10.51 11.02
C LEU A 188 -15.92 -10.79 12.50
N VAL A 189 -15.36 -10.01 13.44
CA VAL A 189 -15.72 -10.08 14.88
C VAL A 189 -17.21 -9.78 15.08
N PHE A 190 -17.72 -8.73 14.42
CA PHE A 190 -19.13 -8.37 14.50
C PHE A 190 -20.03 -9.50 13.98
N LEU A 191 -19.68 -10.11 12.85
CA LEU A 191 -20.40 -11.24 12.28
C LEU A 191 -20.41 -12.46 13.23
N LEU A 192 -19.24 -12.80 13.81
CA LEU A 192 -19.12 -13.89 14.78
C LEU A 192 -19.95 -13.63 16.05
N TRP A 193 -19.95 -12.39 16.54
CA TRP A 193 -20.73 -12.00 17.70
C TRP A 193 -22.24 -12.17 17.47
N GLN A 194 -22.73 -11.79 16.28
CA GLN A 194 -24.14 -11.98 15.89
C GLN A 194 -24.52 -13.46 15.81
N ILE A 195 -23.65 -14.31 15.27
CA ILE A 195 -23.90 -15.76 15.18
C ILE A 195 -23.90 -16.41 16.58
N GLY A 196 -23.03 -15.95 17.47
CA GLY A 196 -22.91 -16.50 18.84
C GLY A 196 -24.03 -16.10 19.80
N HIS A 197 -24.78 -15.03 19.52
CA HIS A 197 -25.85 -14.52 20.40
C HIS A 197 -27.18 -14.33 19.64
N PRO A 198 -27.80 -15.41 19.14
CA PRO A 198 -29.01 -15.32 18.31
C PRO A 198 -30.23 -14.74 19.03
N ASP A 199 -30.28 -14.82 20.37
CA ASP A 199 -31.42 -14.38 21.18
C ASP A 199 -31.59 -12.86 21.25
N ASN A 200 -30.53 -12.09 20.97
CA ASN A 200 -30.55 -10.63 21.07
C ASN A 200 -30.97 -9.94 19.76
N GLN A 201 -30.85 -10.62 18.61
CA GLN A 201 -31.17 -10.03 17.30
C GLN A 201 -31.29 -11.12 16.21
N GLU A 202 -32.41 -11.17 15.48
CA GLU A 202 -32.54 -12.06 14.33
C GLU A 202 -31.43 -11.75 13.30
N LEU A 203 -30.72 -12.79 12.85
CA LEU A 203 -29.69 -12.68 11.83
C LEU A 203 -30.31 -12.17 10.52
N ASN A 204 -30.17 -10.86 10.28
CA ASN A 204 -30.60 -10.29 9.02
C ASN A 204 -29.59 -10.69 7.94
N ILE A 205 -29.99 -11.63 7.07
CA ILE A 205 -29.17 -12.18 5.98
C ILE A 205 -28.55 -11.06 5.13
N LYS A 206 -29.24 -9.93 4.93
CA LYS A 206 -28.71 -8.80 4.16
C LYS A 206 -27.50 -8.15 4.84
N ILE A 207 -27.50 -8.08 6.17
CA ILE A 207 -26.39 -7.52 6.98
C ILE A 207 -25.20 -8.48 6.95
N ALA A 208 -25.45 -9.77 7.15
CA ALA A 208 -24.40 -10.79 7.10
C ALA A 208 -23.72 -10.83 5.72
N VAL A 209 -24.50 -10.74 4.63
CA VAL A 209 -23.97 -10.66 3.26
C VAL A 209 -23.14 -9.41 3.05
N LEU A 210 -23.60 -8.24 3.54
CA LEU A 210 -22.84 -6.99 3.45
C LEU A 210 -21.49 -7.11 4.17
N GLN A 211 -21.46 -7.69 5.36
CA GLN A 211 -20.23 -7.87 6.14
C GLN A 211 -19.28 -8.89 5.52
N ALA A 212 -19.81 -10.00 5.01
CA ALA A 212 -19.00 -10.95 4.27
C ALA A 212 -18.37 -10.28 3.04
N TRP A 213 -19.13 -9.47 2.31
CA TRP A 213 -18.62 -8.74 1.15
C TRP A 213 -17.54 -7.72 1.52
N THR A 214 -17.69 -7.01 2.64
CA THR A 214 -16.69 -6.03 3.09
C THR A 214 -15.39 -6.71 3.51
N VAL A 215 -15.46 -7.86 4.20
CA VAL A 215 -14.29 -8.68 4.55
C VAL A 215 -13.60 -9.22 3.29
N LEU A 216 -14.36 -9.79 2.35
CA LEU A 216 -13.81 -10.31 1.10
C LEU A 216 -13.15 -9.21 0.26
N SER A 217 -13.80 -8.05 0.12
CA SER A 217 -13.23 -6.90 -0.56
C SER A 217 -11.94 -6.43 0.08
N ALA A 218 -11.90 -6.33 1.41
CA ALA A 218 -10.71 -5.92 2.14
C ALA A 218 -9.54 -6.90 1.94
N LEU A 219 -9.80 -8.21 1.99
CA LEU A 219 -8.77 -9.24 1.72
C LEU A 219 -8.21 -9.16 0.30
N MET A 220 -9.10 -9.01 -0.70
CA MET A 220 -8.69 -8.81 -2.09
C MET A 220 -7.87 -7.53 -2.26
N SER A 221 -8.28 -6.46 -1.58
CA SER A 221 -7.60 -5.16 -1.57
C SER A 221 -6.18 -5.26 -0.98
N ILE A 222 -6.02 -5.91 0.18
CA ILE A 222 -4.71 -6.15 0.83
C ILE A 222 -3.80 -6.99 -0.08
N ALA A 223 -4.31 -8.09 -0.63
CA ALA A 223 -3.54 -8.97 -1.51
C ALA A 223 -3.09 -8.24 -2.78
N TRP A 224 -3.98 -7.44 -3.38
CA TRP A 224 -3.69 -6.65 -4.57
C TRP A 224 -2.71 -5.50 -4.28
N SER A 225 -2.88 -4.76 -3.20
CA SER A 225 -1.99 -3.63 -2.85
C SER A 225 -0.55 -4.09 -2.63
N LEU A 226 -0.35 -5.19 -1.89
CA LEU A 226 0.96 -5.77 -1.63
C LEU A 226 1.61 -6.33 -2.91
N THR A 227 0.80 -6.96 -3.76
CA THR A 227 1.25 -7.43 -5.08
C THR A 227 1.64 -6.30 -6.01
N SER A 228 0.83 -5.23 -6.05
CA SER A 228 1.11 -4.03 -6.84
C SER A 228 2.38 -3.33 -6.34
N TYR A 229 2.57 -3.24 -5.02
CA TYR A 229 3.78 -2.68 -4.40
C TYR A 229 5.05 -3.46 -4.75
N HIS A 230 5.05 -4.79 -4.57
CA HIS A 230 6.22 -5.61 -4.94
C HIS A 230 6.53 -5.51 -6.44
N ARG A 231 5.49 -5.39 -7.28
CA ARG A 231 5.65 -5.17 -8.72
C ARG A 231 6.23 -3.80 -9.02
N SER A 232 5.66 -2.71 -8.49
CA SER A 232 6.07 -1.33 -8.82
C SER A 232 7.50 -1.06 -8.39
N VAL A 233 7.87 -1.46 -7.16
CA VAL A 233 9.26 -1.36 -6.66
C VAL A 233 10.22 -2.12 -7.58
N ARG A 234 9.86 -3.33 -8.02
CA ARG A 234 10.71 -4.12 -8.91
C ARG A 234 10.79 -3.54 -10.33
N TYR A 235 9.72 -2.94 -10.83
CA TYR A 235 9.69 -2.27 -12.14
C TYR A 235 10.46 -0.94 -12.14
N SER A 236 10.53 -0.24 -11.01
CA SER A 236 11.36 0.96 -10.84
C SER A 236 12.86 0.67 -10.88
N ARG A 237 13.27 -0.61 -10.89
CA ARG A 237 14.64 -1.06 -10.77
C ARG A 237 15.14 -1.69 -12.05
N ASP A 238 16.28 -1.22 -12.52
CA ASP A 238 16.89 -1.70 -13.76
C ASP A 238 17.70 -3.00 -13.55
N ASP A 239 18.05 -3.31 -12.29
CA ASP A 239 18.83 -4.50 -11.88
C ASP A 239 17.97 -5.76 -11.68
N LYS A 240 16.65 -5.67 -11.87
CA LYS A 240 15.71 -6.77 -11.61
C LYS A 240 14.88 -7.10 -12.84
N ASP A 241 14.70 -8.41 -13.08
CA ASP A 241 13.81 -8.87 -14.14
C ASP A 241 12.36 -8.44 -13.89
N LYS A 242 11.65 -8.10 -14.97
CA LYS A 242 10.22 -7.73 -14.91
C LYS A 242 9.37 -8.95 -14.55
N ILE A 243 8.44 -8.77 -13.61
CA ILE A 243 7.55 -9.85 -13.16
C ILE A 243 6.58 -10.21 -14.29
N LYS A 244 6.57 -11.48 -14.71
CA LYS A 244 5.59 -12.03 -15.66
C LYS A 244 4.21 -12.16 -14.99
N TRP A 245 3.14 -12.20 -15.79
CA TRP A 245 1.76 -12.36 -15.29
C TRP A 245 1.58 -13.58 -14.38
N THR A 246 2.21 -14.71 -14.69
CA THR A 246 2.16 -15.91 -13.84
C THR A 246 2.78 -15.69 -12.46
N GLY A 247 3.92 -14.98 -12.40
CA GLY A 247 4.54 -14.59 -11.14
C GLY A 247 3.68 -13.61 -10.34
N LEU A 248 2.98 -12.71 -11.03
CA LEU A 248 2.03 -11.79 -10.40
C LEU A 248 0.86 -12.55 -9.76
N LEU A 249 0.28 -13.52 -10.47
CA LEU A 249 -0.82 -14.34 -9.98
C LEU A 249 -0.42 -15.18 -8.77
N VAL A 250 0.74 -15.86 -8.83
CA VAL A 250 1.25 -16.65 -7.71
C VAL A 250 1.50 -15.76 -6.49
N ASN A 251 2.11 -14.59 -6.68
CA ASN A 251 2.32 -13.65 -5.58
C ASN A 251 0.98 -13.16 -5.02
N PHE A 252 0.01 -12.83 -5.85
CA PHE A 252 -1.33 -12.44 -5.41
C PHE A 252 -2.00 -13.52 -4.56
N CYS A 253 -2.02 -14.77 -5.04
CA CYS A 253 -2.59 -15.89 -4.29
C CYS A 253 -1.87 -16.11 -2.96
N TRP A 254 -0.52 -16.02 -2.94
CA TRP A 254 0.26 -16.11 -1.72
C TRP A 254 -0.15 -15.03 -0.69
N GLN A 255 -0.22 -13.77 -1.11
CA GLN A 255 -0.60 -12.68 -0.21
C GLN A 255 -2.05 -12.81 0.26
N LEU A 256 -2.96 -13.26 -0.60
CA LEU A 256 -4.37 -13.48 -0.25
C LEU A 256 -4.52 -14.56 0.81
N MET A 257 -3.87 -15.71 0.65
CA MET A 257 -3.95 -16.80 1.62
C MET A 257 -3.29 -16.43 2.95
N SER A 258 -2.15 -15.73 2.92
CA SER A 258 -1.49 -15.23 4.13
C SER A 258 -2.39 -14.25 4.88
N ALA A 259 -2.93 -13.23 4.19
CA ALA A 259 -3.80 -12.22 4.79
C ALA A 259 -5.10 -12.85 5.33
N LEU A 260 -5.72 -13.76 4.58
CA LEU A 260 -6.92 -14.49 5.00
C LEU A 260 -6.67 -15.23 6.32
N SER A 261 -5.62 -16.04 6.40
CA SER A 261 -5.32 -16.83 7.59
C SER A 261 -5.11 -15.94 8.83
N ARG A 262 -4.46 -14.78 8.64
CA ARG A 262 -4.15 -13.84 9.71
C ARG A 262 -5.38 -13.08 10.20
N VAL A 263 -6.19 -12.55 9.27
CA VAL A 263 -7.45 -11.86 9.62
C VAL A 263 -8.41 -12.81 10.32
N LEU A 264 -8.56 -14.04 9.82
CA LEU A 264 -9.38 -15.06 10.48
C LEU A 264 -8.90 -15.34 11.91
N ALA A 265 -7.61 -15.61 12.11
CA ALA A 265 -7.06 -15.92 13.43
C ALA A 265 -7.24 -14.76 14.43
N LEU A 266 -6.97 -13.52 14.01
CA LEU A 266 -7.16 -12.34 14.85
C LEU A 266 -8.62 -12.11 15.21
N SER A 267 -9.54 -12.30 14.26
CA SER A 267 -10.98 -12.14 14.51
C SER A 267 -11.55 -13.22 15.42
N LEU A 268 -11.13 -14.48 15.26
CA LEU A 268 -11.57 -15.56 16.15
C LEU A 268 -11.11 -15.28 17.58
N LEU A 269 -9.84 -14.96 17.78
CA LEU A 269 -9.33 -14.64 19.12
C LEU A 269 -9.99 -13.39 19.70
N ALA A 270 -10.25 -12.37 18.87
CA ALA A 270 -10.91 -11.14 19.31
C ALA A 270 -12.38 -11.35 19.67
N SER A 271 -13.04 -12.37 19.10
CA SER A 271 -14.42 -12.71 19.45
C SER A 271 -14.58 -13.19 20.89
N VAL A 272 -13.53 -13.79 21.48
CA VAL A 272 -13.52 -14.29 22.87
C VAL A 272 -12.83 -13.31 23.81
N PHE A 273 -11.68 -12.76 23.41
CA PHE A 273 -10.85 -11.88 24.24
C PHE A 273 -10.50 -10.56 23.53
N PRO A 274 -11.47 -9.66 23.30
CA PRO A 274 -11.28 -8.45 22.49
C PRO A 274 -10.18 -7.52 23.03
N VAL A 275 -10.10 -7.33 24.36
CA VAL A 275 -9.09 -6.47 24.99
C VAL A 275 -7.69 -7.07 24.88
N TRP A 276 -7.55 -8.38 25.08
CA TRP A 276 -6.25 -9.05 25.01
C TRP A 276 -5.69 -9.07 23.59
N VAL A 277 -6.53 -9.20 22.56
CA VAL A 277 -6.07 -9.09 21.18
C VAL A 277 -5.48 -7.71 20.89
N CYS A 278 -6.06 -6.64 21.41
CA CYS A 278 -5.47 -5.30 21.29
C CYS A 278 -4.06 -5.25 21.91
N CYS A 279 -3.86 -5.87 23.08
CA CYS A 279 -2.55 -5.96 23.72
C CYS A 279 -1.55 -6.80 22.90
N VAL A 280 -1.96 -7.96 22.39
CA VAL A 280 -1.12 -8.83 21.55
C VAL A 280 -0.72 -8.11 20.25
N CYS A 281 -1.67 -7.46 19.57
CA CYS A 281 -1.40 -6.66 18.38
C CYS A 281 -0.45 -5.50 18.68
N ALA A 282 -0.62 -4.80 19.80
CA ALA A 282 0.25 -3.70 20.20
C ALA A 282 1.69 -4.18 20.51
N LEU A 283 1.84 -5.34 21.15
CA LEU A 283 3.15 -5.94 21.43
C LEU A 283 3.82 -6.42 20.14
N HIS A 284 3.10 -7.14 19.28
CA HIS A 284 3.61 -7.56 17.97
C HIS A 284 4.05 -6.36 17.13
N TRP A 285 3.21 -5.31 17.08
CA TRP A 285 3.54 -4.03 16.46
C TRP A 285 4.81 -3.42 17.05
N GLY A 286 4.91 -3.33 18.37
CA GLY A 286 6.06 -2.74 19.06
C GLY A 286 7.37 -3.44 18.74
N VAL A 287 7.37 -4.78 18.67
CA VAL A 287 8.55 -5.57 18.31
C VAL A 287 9.01 -5.25 16.89
N TRP A 288 8.11 -5.30 15.91
CA TRP A 288 8.47 -5.01 14.52
C TRP A 288 8.80 -3.54 14.28
N TRP A 289 8.09 -2.62 14.94
CA TRP A 289 8.42 -1.20 14.90
C TRP A 289 9.83 -0.94 15.45
N ALA A 290 10.18 -1.51 16.60
CA ALA A 290 11.51 -1.37 17.17
C ALA A 290 12.58 -1.99 16.25
N TRP A 291 12.34 -3.18 15.69
CA TRP A 291 13.22 -3.80 14.71
C TRP A 291 13.45 -2.93 13.47
N LEU A 292 12.38 -2.34 12.94
CA LEU A 292 12.44 -1.43 11.81
C LEU A 292 13.20 -0.16 12.19
N ALA A 293 12.79 0.55 13.24
CA ALA A 293 13.38 1.80 13.68
C ALA A 293 14.88 1.68 14.04
N LEU A 294 15.30 0.56 14.66
CA LEU A 294 16.69 0.32 15.01
C LEU A 294 17.55 -0.10 13.82
N GLY A 295 16.98 -0.89 12.89
CA GLY A 295 17.73 -1.28 11.70
C GLY A 295 17.75 -0.20 10.61
N GLN A 296 16.82 0.76 10.66
CA GLN A 296 16.60 1.74 9.60
C GLN A 296 17.51 2.92 9.90
N HIS A 297 18.76 2.76 9.47
CA HIS A 297 19.65 3.88 9.26
C HIS A 297 19.61 4.18 7.76
N GLN A 298 18.91 5.26 7.36
CA GLN A 298 18.97 5.91 6.04
C GLN A 298 17.95 5.47 4.96
N THR A 299 16.64 5.42 5.26
CA THR A 299 15.65 5.42 4.16
C THR A 299 15.55 6.80 3.49
N ALA A 300 15.91 6.90 2.20
CA ALA A 300 15.91 8.16 1.43
C ALA A 300 14.55 8.85 1.27
N ALA A 301 13.44 8.18 1.63
CA ALA A 301 12.10 8.79 1.67
C ALA A 301 11.94 9.84 2.79
N CYS A 302 12.81 9.80 3.80
CA CYS A 302 12.68 10.58 5.03
C CYS A 302 13.81 11.61 5.10
N GLY A 303 13.47 12.89 5.13
CA GLY A 303 14.44 13.98 5.23
C GLY A 303 14.79 14.29 6.69
N SER A 304 13.91 13.89 7.61
CA SER A 304 14.07 14.04 9.05
C SER A 304 13.98 12.69 9.76
N ARG A 305 14.59 12.60 10.96
CA ARG A 305 14.44 11.43 11.85
C ARG A 305 12.99 11.18 12.23
N CYS A 306 12.16 12.23 12.33
CA CYS A 306 10.75 12.11 12.64
C CYS A 306 10.01 11.33 11.54
N ASP A 307 10.27 11.64 10.27
CA ASP A 307 9.66 10.95 9.14
C ASP A 307 10.05 9.47 9.10
N GLU A 308 11.30 9.14 9.42
CA GLU A 308 11.80 7.77 9.44
C GLU A 308 11.11 6.94 10.53
N ILE A 309 10.92 7.52 11.71
CA ILE A 309 10.21 6.89 12.82
C ILE A 309 8.74 6.70 12.47
N MET A 310 8.09 7.73 11.89
CA MET A 310 6.68 7.67 11.52
C MET A 310 6.42 6.63 10.42
N LEU A 311 7.32 6.56 9.42
CA LEU A 311 7.27 5.54 8.38
C LEU A 311 7.47 4.13 8.95
N SER A 312 8.45 3.98 9.85
CA SER A 312 8.71 2.70 10.53
C SER A 312 7.52 2.26 11.37
N ALA A 313 6.82 3.19 12.02
CA ALA A 313 5.61 2.90 12.81
C ALA A 313 4.47 2.39 11.92
N ALA A 314 4.23 3.05 10.78
CA ALA A 314 3.21 2.65 9.81
C ALA A 314 3.52 1.30 9.16
N LEU A 315 4.79 1.04 8.80
CA LEU A 315 5.23 -0.26 8.30
C LEU A 315 5.15 -1.34 9.38
N GLY A 316 5.52 -1.04 10.63
CA GLY A 316 5.36 -1.97 11.74
C GLY A 316 3.90 -2.38 11.93
N LEU A 317 2.94 -1.47 11.73
CA LEU A 317 1.52 -1.80 11.81
C LEU A 317 1.10 -2.74 10.68
N ALA A 318 1.61 -2.53 9.47
CA ALA A 318 1.39 -3.44 8.35
C ALA A 318 1.86 -4.87 8.67
N TYR A 319 2.99 -5.02 9.36
CA TYR A 319 3.55 -6.32 9.75
C TYR A 319 2.65 -7.15 10.65
N VAL A 320 1.71 -6.54 11.39
CA VAL A 320 0.70 -7.28 12.16
C VAL A 320 -0.14 -8.18 11.25
N VAL A 321 -0.36 -7.78 10.00
CA VAL A 321 -1.26 -8.44 9.04
C VAL A 321 -0.49 -9.12 7.92
N ALA A 322 0.52 -8.46 7.34
CA ALA A 322 1.34 -9.05 6.30
C ALA A 322 2.75 -8.44 6.27
N PHE A 323 3.71 -9.25 5.83
CA PHE A 323 5.09 -8.81 5.69
C PHE A 323 5.28 -7.95 4.44
N VAL A 324 5.92 -6.80 4.63
CA VAL A 324 6.41 -5.92 3.56
C VAL A 324 7.91 -5.84 3.72
N SER A 325 8.74 -6.10 2.70
CA SER A 325 10.19 -5.91 2.84
C SER A 325 10.56 -4.44 2.55
N PRO A 326 10.96 -3.62 3.55
CA PRO A 326 11.40 -2.25 3.29
C PRO A 326 12.87 -2.17 2.84
N ARG A 327 13.63 -3.26 2.96
CA ARG A 327 15.06 -3.30 2.64
C ARG A 327 15.37 -4.32 1.55
N ASP A 328 16.40 -3.99 0.79
CA ASP A 328 17.10 -4.94 -0.05
C ASP A 328 18.17 -5.65 0.78
N GLY A 329 18.22 -6.97 0.66
CA GLY A 329 19.18 -7.81 1.37
C GLY A 329 18.81 -9.28 1.26
N PRO A 330 19.54 -10.19 1.93
CA PRO A 330 19.13 -11.58 2.05
C PRO A 330 17.84 -11.68 2.86
N THR A 331 16.71 -11.62 2.17
CA THR A 331 15.38 -11.60 2.80
C THR A 331 14.89 -12.98 3.22
N ARG A 332 15.49 -14.07 2.72
CA ARG A 332 15.00 -15.45 2.94
C ARG A 332 14.79 -15.79 4.41
N TYR A 333 15.77 -15.50 5.27
CA TYR A 333 15.68 -15.80 6.70
C TYR A 333 14.69 -14.89 7.43
N VAL A 334 14.57 -13.63 7.00
CA VAL A 334 13.60 -12.68 7.57
C VAL A 334 12.17 -13.10 7.21
N TYR A 335 11.94 -13.51 5.96
CA TYR A 335 10.67 -14.09 5.52
C TYR A 335 10.35 -15.35 6.32
N LEU A 336 11.30 -16.28 6.44
CA LEU A 336 11.11 -17.52 7.20
C LEU A 336 10.74 -17.22 8.67
N ALA A 337 11.49 -16.35 9.34
CA ALA A 337 11.23 -15.97 10.72
C ALA A 337 9.84 -15.33 10.89
N TYR A 338 9.47 -14.40 9.99
CA TYR A 338 8.15 -13.77 10.01
C TYR A 338 7.03 -14.80 9.88
N TYR A 339 7.07 -15.66 8.85
CA TYR A 339 6.01 -16.63 8.62
C TYR A 339 5.94 -17.70 9.71
N LEU A 340 7.06 -18.07 10.33
CA LEU A 340 7.06 -18.96 11.48
C LEU A 340 6.39 -18.32 12.70
N VAL A 341 6.70 -17.06 13.01
CA VAL A 341 6.04 -16.31 14.10
C VAL A 341 4.54 -16.21 13.84
N CYS A 342 4.14 -15.76 12.64
CA CYS A 342 2.73 -15.67 12.28
C CYS A 342 2.01 -17.03 12.30
N PHE A 343 2.69 -18.11 11.88
CA PHE A 343 2.14 -19.46 11.96
C PHE A 343 1.90 -19.87 13.41
N MET A 344 2.88 -19.71 14.30
CA MET A 344 2.74 -20.02 15.72
C MET A 344 1.63 -19.21 16.38
N GLU A 345 1.58 -17.90 16.13
CA GLU A 345 0.54 -17.02 16.67
C GLU A 345 -0.86 -17.38 16.15
N ASN A 346 -1.00 -17.68 14.85
CA ASN A 346 -2.28 -18.07 14.27
C ASN A 346 -2.75 -19.43 14.81
N THR A 347 -1.84 -20.40 14.97
CA THR A 347 -2.16 -21.69 15.59
C THR A 347 -2.53 -21.52 17.06
N ALA A 348 -1.80 -20.70 17.82
CA ALA A 348 -2.14 -20.41 19.21
C ALA A 348 -3.53 -19.75 19.34
N ALA A 349 -3.85 -18.79 18.47
CA ALA A 349 -5.17 -18.16 18.42
C ALA A 349 -6.29 -19.17 18.18
N LEU A 350 -6.08 -20.13 17.26
CA LEU A 350 -7.03 -21.22 16.97
C LEU A 350 -7.16 -22.25 18.09
N VAL A 351 -6.11 -22.46 18.90
CA VAL A 351 -6.15 -23.41 20.04
C VAL A 351 -6.84 -22.78 21.25
N VAL A 352 -6.71 -21.45 21.42
CA VAL A 352 -7.31 -20.70 22.53
C VAL A 352 -8.81 -20.43 22.29
N TRP A 353 -9.20 -20.20 21.03
CA TRP A 353 -10.60 -20.09 20.62
C TRP A 353 -11.28 -21.46 20.62
#